data_AF-A0A3S2U8U0-F1
#
_entry.id   AF-A0A3S2U8U0-F1
#
_cell.length_a   1.000
_cell.length_b   1.000
_cell.length_c   1.000
_cell.angle_alpha   90.00
_cell.angle_beta   90.00
_cell.angle_gamma   90.00
#
_symmetry.space_group_name_H-M   'P 1'
#
loop_
_entity.id
_entity.type
_entity.pdbx_description
1 polymer ?
#
loop_
_entity_poly.entity_id
_entity_poly.type
_entity_poly.pdbx_seq_one_letter_code
_entity_poly.pdbx_strand_id
1 'polypeptide(L)' 'MRTRAAVAVAAGQPLEVMEVNLEGPRAGEVLVEIKATGICHTDE' A
#
# COMPACT_ATOMS: atom_id res chain seq x y z
N MET A 1 1.56 5.20 -11.78
CA MET A 1 1.90 3.78 -11.99
C MET A 1 0.74 2.93 -11.50
N ARG A 2 0.33 1.91 -12.25
CA ARG A 2 -0.69 0.95 -11.79
C ARG A 2 -0.01 -0.19 -11.05
N THR A 3 -0.43 -0.48 -9.81
CA THR A 3 0.21 -1.48 -8.96
C THR A 3 -0.82 -2.19 -8.06
N ARG A 4 -0.51 -3.41 -7.66
CA ARG A 4 -1.30 -4.20 -6.72
C ARG A 4 -0.99 -3.79 -5.27
N ALA A 5 -2.01 -3.59 -4.45
CA ALA A 5 -1.87 -3.23 -3.03
C ALA A 5 -2.96 -3.93 -2.18
N ALA A 6 -2.68 -4.10 -0.89
CA ALA A 6 -3.68 -4.48 0.12
C ALA A 6 -4.26 -3.19 0.74
N VAL A 7 -5.56 -2.97 0.62
CA VAL A 7 -6.24 -1.71 0.97
C VAL A 7 -7.28 -1.95 2.06
N ALA A 8 -7.22 -1.17 3.14
CA ALA A 8 -8.26 -1.12 4.15
C ALA A 8 -9.38 -0.17 3.68
N VAL A 9 -10.46 -0.74 3.16
CA VAL A 9 -11.61 0.05 2.66
C VAL A 9 -12.48 0.63 3.80
N ALA A 10 -12.51 -0.06 4.94
CA ALA A 10 -13.20 0.37 6.15
C ALA A 10 -12.56 -0.29 7.40
N ALA A 11 -12.71 0.35 8.55
CA ALA A 11 -12.20 -0.18 9.82
C ALA A 11 -12.87 -1.52 10.18
N GLY A 12 -12.08 -2.48 10.67
CA GLY A 12 -12.56 -3.81 11.07
C GLY A 12 -12.98 -4.72 9.92
N GLN A 13 -12.73 -4.33 8.67
CA GLN A 13 -12.91 -5.21 7.50
C GLN A 13 -11.57 -5.83 7.07
N PRO A 14 -11.58 -7.01 6.44
CA PRO A 14 -10.38 -7.57 5.83
C PRO A 14 -9.78 -6.62 4.79
N LEU A 15 -8.46 -6.62 4.67
CA LEU A 15 -7.78 -5.91 3.58
C LEU A 15 -8.19 -6.50 2.23
N GLU A 16 -8.50 -5.62 1.28
CA GLU A 16 -8.82 -6.00 -0.09
C GLU A 16 -7.59 -5.85 -0.98
N VAL A 17 -7.29 -6.88 -1.76
CA VAL A 17 -6.19 -6.79 -2.72
C VAL A 17 -6.69 -6.29 -4.06
N MET A 18 -6.28 -5.08 -4.44
CA MET A 18 -6.76 -4.42 -5.65
C MET A 18 -5.66 -3.66 -6.39
N GLU A 19 -5.95 -3.27 -7.63
CA GLU A 19 -5.11 -2.40 -8.43
C GLU A 19 -5.35 -0.93 -8.06
N VAL A 20 -4.28 -0.21 -7.75
CA VAL A 20 -4.30 1.22 -7.42
C VAL A 20 -3.42 2.01 -8.38
N ASN A 21 -3.74 3.29 -8.54
CA ASN A 21 -2.92 4.23 -9.30
C ASN A 21 -2.07 5.06 -8.34
N LEU A 22 -0.75 4.82 -8.36
CA LEU A 22 0.21 5.56 -7.56
C LEU A 22 0.78 6.75 -8.36
N GLU A 23 0.81 7.93 -7.75
CA GLU A 23 1.51 9.09 -8.32
C GLU A 23 3.03 8.91 -8.28
N GLY A 24 3.75 9.63 -9.14
CA GLY A 24 5.21 9.69 -9.05
C GLY A 24 5.67 10.46 -7.82
N PRO A 25 6.92 10.26 -7.36
CA PRO A 25 7.45 10.97 -6.19
C PRO A 25 7.59 12.47 -6.50
N ARG A 26 7.31 13.31 -5.51
CA ARG A 26 7.49 14.77 -5.56
C ARG A 26 8.89 15.15 -5.05
N ALA A 27 9.16 16.45 -5.00
CA ALA A 27 10.44 16.96 -4.50
C ALA A 27 10.67 16.52 -3.04
N GLY A 28 11.77 15.80 -2.80
CA GLY A 28 12.11 15.25 -1.48
C GLY A 28 11.50 13.88 -1.16
N GLU A 29 10.73 13.28 -2.07
CA GLU A 29 10.15 11.95 -1.90
C GLU A 29 10.92 10.88 -2.69
N VAL A 30 10.80 9.62 -2.25
CA VAL A 30 11.39 8.46 -2.92
C VAL A 30 10.29 7.44 -3.20
N LEU A 31 10.23 6.95 -4.44
CA LEU A 31 9.38 5.83 -4.81
C LEU A 31 10.16 4.52 -4.63
N VAL A 32 9.63 3.60 -3.84
CA VAL A 32 10.27 2.32 -3.49
C VAL A 32 9.48 1.15 -4.05
N GLU A 33 10.16 0.18 -4.64
CA GLU A 33 9.58 -1.12 -4.98
C GLU A 33 9.74 -2.08 -3.79
N ILE A 34 8.63 -2.44 -3.15
CA ILE A 34 8.64 -3.34 -1.99
C ILE A 34 8.85 -4.79 -2.47
N LYS A 35 9.94 -5.42 -2.03
CA LYS A 35 10.23 -6.83 -2.33
C LYS A 35 9.69 -7.81 -1.29
N ALA A 36 9.59 -7.38 -0.03
CA ALA A 36 9.04 -8.15 1.07
C ALA A 36 8.49 -7.19 2.15
N THR A 37 7.48 -7.64 2.90
CA THR A 37 6.91 -6.91 4.05
C THR A 37 6.50 -7.90 5.14
N GLY A 38 6.52 -7.45 6.39
CA GLY A 38 5.92 -8.16 7.53
C GLY A 38 4.57 -7.55 7.91
N ILE A 39 3.89 -8.17 8.87
CA ILE A 39 2.70 -7.63 9.52
C ILE A 39 3.04 -7.35 10.98
N CYS A 40 2.73 -6.15 11.44
CA CYS A 40 2.85 -5.71 12.82
C CYS A 40 1.50 -5.81 13.53
N HIS A 41 1.52 -5.86 14.87
CA HIS A 41 0.30 -5.80 15.66
C HIS A 41 -0.50 -4.51 15.46
N THR A 42 0.17 -3.40 15.11
CA THR A 42 -0.47 -2.10 14.87
C THR A 42 -1.15 -2.01 13.50
N ASP A 43 -1.00 -3.00 12.61
CA ASP A 43 -1.59 -2.97 11.26
C ASP A 43 -3.08 -3.39 11.24
N GLU A 44 -3.63 -3.86 12.38
CA GLU A 44 -5.05 -4.25 12.55
C GLU A 44 -6.02 -3.06 12.61
#